data_AF-A0A8T3SYE3-F1
#
_entry.id   AF-A0A8T3SYE3-F1
#
_cell.length_a   1.000
_cell.length_b   1.000
_cell.length_c   1.000
_cell.angle_alpha   90.00
_cell.angle_beta   90.00
_cell.angle_gamma   90.00
#
_symmetry.space_group_name_H-M   'P 1'
#
loop_
_entity.id
_entity.type
_entity.pdbx_description
1 polymer ?
#
loop_
_entity_poly.entity_id
_entity_poly.type
_entity_poly.pdbx_seq_one_letter_code
_entity_poly.pdbx_strand_id
1 'polypeptide(L)'
;MCCAGLCSLAPRVAFADDYLAELRSRADAFDLARHRQWRLLLHYEPGLFAGVTSTADSNNFFLALNGKTRPRAELKATLRAFFGRRRAPAFSIPNADSSPATTG
;
A
#
# COMPACT_ATOMS: atom_id res chain seq x y z
N MET A 1 3.30 47.36 -14.08
CA MET A 1 2.22 46.43 -13.65
C MET A 1 2.80 45.04 -13.65
N CYS A 2 2.97 44.43 -12.48
CA CYS A 2 3.61 43.13 -12.30
C CYS A 2 2.53 42.04 -12.38
N CYS A 3 2.49 41.25 -13.44
CA CYS A 3 1.68 40.04 -13.48
C CYS A 3 2.38 38.98 -12.62
N ALA A 4 1.94 38.84 -11.37
CA ALA A 4 2.23 37.69 -10.54
C ALA A 4 1.50 36.46 -11.10
N GLY A 5 2.03 35.90 -12.19
CA GLY A 5 1.57 34.65 -12.77
C GLY A 5 2.05 33.48 -11.92
N LEU A 6 1.10 32.69 -11.42
CA LEU A 6 1.32 31.48 -10.64
C LEU A 6 2.45 30.62 -11.22
N CYS A 7 3.53 30.48 -10.46
CA CYS A 7 4.51 29.44 -10.69
C CYS A 7 3.88 28.11 -10.24
N SER A 8 3.11 27.46 -11.12
CA SER A 8 2.52 26.14 -10.88
C SER A 8 3.63 25.09 -10.85
N LEU A 9 4.14 24.78 -9.66
CA LEU A 9 5.12 23.74 -9.44
C LEU A 9 4.42 22.37 -9.40
N ALA A 10 4.03 21.83 -10.56
CA ALA A 10 3.46 20.49 -10.66
C ALA A 10 4.38 19.40 -11.30
N PRO A 11 5.72 19.38 -11.14
CA PRO A 11 6.49 18.26 -11.68
C PRO A 11 6.42 17.00 -10.81
N ARG A 12 6.13 17.10 -9.50
CA ARG A 12 6.38 15.96 -8.58
C ARG A 12 5.38 14.80 -8.64
N VAL A 13 4.13 15.06 -9.01
CA VAL A 13 3.09 14.01 -9.06
C VAL A 13 3.20 13.19 -10.35
N ALA A 14 3.46 13.84 -11.48
CA ALA A 14 3.64 13.19 -12.78
C ALA A 14 4.78 12.15 -12.76
N PHE A 15 5.94 12.50 -12.17
CA PHE A 15 7.05 11.55 -12.04
C PHE A 15 6.72 10.30 -11.20
N ALA A 16 5.88 10.45 -10.16
CA ALA A 16 5.49 9.31 -9.33
C ALA A 16 4.52 8.37 -10.06
N ASP A 17 3.58 8.93 -10.85
CA ASP A 17 2.62 8.15 -11.63
C ASP A 17 3.30 7.41 -12.79
N ASP A 18 4.25 8.06 -13.49
CA ASP A 18 5.02 7.44 -14.58
C ASP A 18 5.90 6.29 -14.06
N TYR A 19 6.60 6.50 -12.95
CA TYR A 19 7.41 5.46 -12.33
C TYR A 19 6.56 4.31 -11.76
N LEU A 20 5.38 4.59 -11.20
CA LEU A 20 4.44 3.56 -10.78
C LEU A 20 3.95 2.73 -11.98
N ALA A 21 3.68 3.36 -13.12
CA ALA A 21 3.30 2.66 -14.34
C ALA A 21 4.43 1.73 -14.82
N GLU A 22 5.67 2.22 -14.82
CA GLU A 22 6.85 1.41 -15.15
C GLU A 22 7.00 0.20 -14.20
N LEU A 23 6.90 0.40 -12.89
CA LEU A 23 7.02 -0.68 -11.90
C LEU A 23 5.94 -1.75 -12.09
N ARG A 24 4.71 -1.36 -12.42
CA ARG A 24 3.64 -2.32 -12.73
C ARG A 24 3.95 -3.12 -14.00
N SER A 25 4.45 -2.45 -15.03
CA SER A 25 4.84 -3.11 -16.28
C SER A 25 5.97 -4.12 -16.03
N ARG A 26 7.00 -3.74 -15.29
CA ARG A 26 8.10 -4.65 -14.91
C ARG A 26 7.59 -5.81 -14.04
N ALA A 27 6.71 -5.55 -13.08
CA ALA A 27 6.13 -6.60 -12.24
C ALA A 27 5.34 -7.64 -13.03
N ASP A 28 4.60 -7.21 -14.07
CA ASP A 28 3.93 -8.11 -14.99
C ASP A 28 4.92 -8.87 -15.88
N ALA A 29 5.94 -8.19 -16.42
CA ALA A 29 6.98 -8.79 -17.26
C ALA A 29 7.80 -9.88 -16.52
N PHE A 30 8.09 -9.66 -15.24
CA PHE A 30 8.76 -10.64 -14.38
C PHE A 30 7.80 -11.64 -13.71
N ASP A 31 6.49 -11.55 -13.99
CA ASP A 31 5.45 -12.38 -13.40
C ASP A 31 5.56 -12.51 -11.86
N LEU A 32 5.87 -11.39 -11.19
CA LEU A 32 6.15 -11.36 -9.76
C LEU A 32 4.98 -11.85 -8.91
N ALA A 33 3.75 -11.73 -9.42
CA ALA A 33 2.55 -12.23 -8.78
C ALA A 33 2.54 -13.78 -8.63
N ARG A 34 3.32 -14.51 -9.42
CA ARG A 34 3.46 -15.97 -9.35
C ARG A 34 4.71 -16.42 -8.60
N HIS A 35 5.62 -15.50 -8.27
CA HIS A 35 6.83 -15.81 -7.55
C HIS A 35 6.55 -16.37 -6.16
N ARG A 36 7.35 -17.37 -5.74
CA ARG A 36 7.18 -18.06 -4.45
C ARG A 36 7.18 -17.10 -3.27
N GLN A 37 8.07 -16.11 -3.28
CA GLN A 37 8.23 -15.11 -2.22
C GLN A 37 6.94 -14.30 -2.02
N TRP A 38 6.34 -13.84 -3.12
CA TRP A 38 5.07 -13.11 -3.07
C TRP A 38 3.94 -14.00 -2.57
N ARG A 39 3.90 -15.25 -3.03
CA ARG A 39 2.90 -16.23 -2.59
C ARG A 39 2.99 -16.53 -1.11
N LEU A 40 4.20 -16.66 -0.56
CA LEU A 40 4.40 -16.90 0.86
C LEU A 40 4.03 -15.68 1.71
N LEU A 41 4.39 -14.47 1.27
CA LEU A 41 4.06 -13.24 1.99
C LEU A 41 2.55 -13.12 2.27
N LEU A 42 1.74 -13.45 1.27
CA LEU A 42 0.27 -13.38 1.34
C LEU A 42 -0.37 -14.73 1.64
N HIS A 43 0.41 -15.78 1.91
CA HIS A 43 -0.07 -17.14 2.16
C HIS A 43 -1.08 -17.64 1.10
N TYR A 44 -0.74 -17.49 -0.18
CA TYR A 44 -1.55 -18.00 -1.30
C TYR A 44 -1.40 -19.50 -1.48
N GLU A 45 -2.45 -20.22 -1.15
CA GLU A 45 -2.58 -21.66 -1.33
C GLU A 45 -3.41 -21.98 -2.58
N PRO A 46 -3.21 -23.16 -3.19
CA PRO A 46 -4.09 -23.63 -4.27
C PRO A 46 -5.55 -23.64 -3.80
N GLY A 47 -6.45 -23.08 -4.60
CA GLY A 47 -7.88 -23.12 -4.31
C GLY A 47 -8.46 -24.53 -4.53
N LEU A 48 -9.66 -24.76 -4.00
CA LEU A 48 -10.46 -25.96 -4.29
C LEU A 48 -10.80 -26.08 -5.79
N PHE A 49 -10.91 -24.94 -6.47
CA PHE A 49 -10.96 -24.84 -7.93
C PHE A 49 -9.64 -24.27 -8.45
N ALA A 50 -9.40 -24.39 -9.76
CA ALA A 50 -8.23 -23.80 -10.40
C ALA A 50 -7.98 -22.35 -9.94
N GLY A 51 -6.75 -22.04 -9.54
CA GLY A 51 -6.36 -20.74 -9.03
C GLY A 51 -5.71 -20.81 -7.65
N VAL A 52 -5.66 -19.66 -6.97
CA VAL A 52 -5.09 -19.53 -5.62
C VAL A 52 -5.99 -18.67 -4.74
N THR A 53 -5.98 -18.96 -3.45
CA THR A 53 -6.69 -18.22 -2.42
C THR A 53 -5.74 -17.96 -1.26
N SER A 54 -5.72 -16.74 -0.75
CA SER A 54 -4.95 -16.41 0.46
C SER A 54 -5.72 -16.86 1.69
N THR A 55 -5.00 -17.43 2.65
CA THR A 55 -5.55 -17.84 3.96
C THR A 55 -5.66 -16.68 4.96
N ALA A 56 -5.28 -15.45 4.58
CA ALA A 56 -5.49 -14.28 5.43
C ALA A 56 -6.99 -13.97 5.61
N ASP A 57 -7.44 -13.86 6.87
CA ASP A 57 -8.87 -13.80 7.20
C ASP A 57 -9.46 -12.39 7.26
N SER A 58 -8.65 -11.35 7.41
CA SER A 58 -9.17 -9.99 7.56
C SER A 58 -9.37 -9.31 6.20
N ASN A 59 -10.56 -8.77 5.95
CA ASN A 59 -10.84 -7.98 4.75
C ASN A 59 -9.94 -6.74 4.62
N ASN A 60 -9.43 -6.24 5.76
CA ASN A 60 -8.51 -5.10 5.82
C ASN A 60 -7.04 -5.48 5.50
N PHE A 61 -6.75 -6.75 5.26
CA PHE A 61 -5.40 -7.20 4.90
C PHE A 61 -5.03 -6.83 3.46
N PHE A 62 -5.99 -6.91 2.54
CA PHE A 62 -5.76 -6.70 1.11
C PHE A 62 -5.99 -5.25 0.71
N LEU A 63 -5.15 -4.76 -0.18
CA LEU A 63 -5.28 -3.43 -0.78
C LEU A 63 -6.16 -3.47 -2.03
N ALA A 64 -6.28 -4.62 -2.69
CA ALA A 64 -7.24 -4.85 -3.77
C ALA A 64 -8.50 -5.54 -3.23
N LEU A 65 -9.67 -5.12 -3.71
CA LEU A 65 -10.96 -5.71 -3.33
C LEU A 65 -11.02 -7.24 -3.59
N ASN A 66 -10.35 -7.69 -4.64
CA ASN A 66 -10.21 -9.10 -5.01
C ASN A 66 -8.82 -9.66 -4.69
N GLY A 67 -8.05 -8.99 -3.83
CA GLY A 67 -6.67 -9.37 -3.49
C GLY A 67 -6.56 -10.80 -2.96
N LYS A 68 -7.57 -11.27 -2.21
CA LYS A 68 -7.62 -12.64 -1.67
C LYS A 68 -7.52 -13.74 -2.73
N THR A 69 -7.93 -13.51 -3.97
CA THR A 69 -7.91 -14.50 -5.06
C THR A 69 -7.22 -14.02 -6.33
N ARG A 70 -6.76 -12.76 -6.37
CA ARG A 70 -6.08 -12.14 -7.52
C ARG A 70 -4.71 -11.60 -7.09
N PRO A 71 -3.66 -12.45 -7.01
CA PRO A 71 -2.32 -12.04 -6.60
C PRO A 71 -1.73 -10.86 -7.38
N ARG A 72 -2.03 -10.80 -8.69
CA ARG A 72 -1.59 -9.69 -9.55
C ARG A 72 -2.32 -8.38 -9.25
N ALA A 73 -3.60 -8.44 -8.90
CA ALA A 73 -4.36 -7.25 -8.50
C ALA A 73 -3.84 -6.71 -7.16
N GLU A 74 -3.55 -7.61 -6.21
CA GLU A 74 -2.96 -7.23 -4.92
C GLU A 74 -1.59 -6.59 -5.12
N LEU A 75 -0.69 -7.20 -5.88
CA LEU A 75 0.65 -6.65 -6.14
C LEU A 75 0.60 -5.24 -6.73
N LYS A 76 -0.30 -5.00 -7.70
CA LYS A 76 -0.47 -3.67 -8.31
C LYS A 76 -1.06 -2.65 -7.33
N ALA A 77 -1.89 -3.07 -6.39
CA ALA A 77 -2.43 -2.23 -5.33
C ALA A 77 -1.36 -1.93 -4.27
N THR A 78 -0.52 -2.91 -3.91
CA THR A 78 0.65 -2.72 -3.05
C THR A 78 1.64 -1.72 -3.63
N LEU A 79 2.00 -1.87 -4.91
CA LEU A 79 2.86 -0.90 -5.59
C LEU A 79 2.26 0.51 -5.53
N ARG A 80 0.96 0.66 -5.77
CA ARG A 80 0.26 1.96 -5.67
C ARG A 80 0.35 2.53 -4.26
N ALA A 81 0.18 1.71 -3.22
CA ALA A 81 0.17 2.16 -1.84
C ALA A 81 1.51 2.73 -1.39
N PHE A 82 2.64 2.28 -1.95
CA PHE A 82 3.97 2.86 -1.68
C PHE A 82 4.09 4.32 -2.13
N PHE A 83 3.35 4.75 -3.16
CA PHE A 83 3.35 6.12 -3.66
C PHE A 83 2.18 6.97 -3.12
N GLY A 84 1.26 6.36 -2.38
CA GLY A 84 0.19 7.08 -1.70
C GLY A 84 0.74 7.93 -0.54
N ARG A 85 0.09 9.07 -0.28
CA ARG A 85 0.35 9.82 0.96
C ARG A 85 -0.09 8.96 2.14
N ARG A 86 0.86 8.33 2.84
CA ARG A 86 0.61 7.74 4.16
C ARG A 86 0.07 8.84 5.07
N ARG A 87 -1.21 8.75 5.43
CA ARG A 87 -1.70 9.44 6.61
C ARG A 87 -1.06 8.75 7.81
N ALA A 88 -0.30 9.48 8.61
CA ALA A 88 0.12 8.96 9.91
C ALA A 88 -1.15 8.53 10.66
N PRO A 89 -1.18 7.34 11.29
CA PRO A 89 -2.29 7.03 12.17
C PRO A 89 -2.37 8.13 13.23
N ALA A 90 -3.56 8.66 13.47
CA ALA A 90 -3.84 9.55 14.59
C ALA A 90 -3.80 8.73 15.89
N PHE A 91 -2.63 8.20 16.23
CA PHE A 91 -2.40 7.65 17.55
C PHE A 91 -1.98 8.80 18.44
N SER A 92 -2.97 9.45 19.06
CA SER A 92 -2.74 10.37 20.17
C SER A 92 -2.20 9.52 21.33
N ILE A 93 -0.91 9.61 21.62
CA ILE A 93 -0.36 9.12 22.88
C ILE A 93 -0.95 10.02 23.97
N PRO A 94 -1.78 9.55 24.92
CA PRO A 94 -2.09 10.34 26.09
C PRO A 94 -0.78 10.53 26.88
N ASN A 95 -0.39 11.78 27.10
CA ASN A 95 0.77 12.11 27.93
C ASN A 95 0.59 11.43 29.30
N ALA A 96 1.60 10.67 29.73
CA ALA A 96 1.76 10.21 31.10
C ALA A 96 2.17 11.40 31.99
N ASP A 97 1.30 12.39 32.04
CA ASP A 97 1.22 13.44 33.05
C ASP A 97 -0.02 13.07 33.88
N SER A 98 0.19 12.12 34.77
CA SER A 98 -0.70 11.81 35.90
C SER A 98 0.18 11.09 36.91
N SER A 99 1.21 11.79 37.40
CA SER A 99 1.96 11.31 38.55
C SER A 99 1.09 11.54 39.80
N PRO A 100 0.88 10.52 40.65
CA PRO A 100 -0.05 10.62 41.77
C PRO A 100 0.50 11.50 42.90
N ALA A 101 -0.43 12.12 43.61
CA ALA A 101 -0.24 12.94 44.79
C ALA A 101 0.84 12.40 45.76
N THR A 102 1.81 13.26 46.09
CA THR A 102 2.54 13.19 47.35
C THR A 102 2.05 14.35 48.21
N THR A 103 1.30 14.05 49.26
CA THR A 103 1.12 14.95 50.40
C THR A 103 1.23 14.06 51.63
N GLY A 104 2.29 14.33 52.41
CA GLY A 104 2.47 13.80 53.75
C GLY A 104 1.73 14.61 54.79
#